data_AF-A0A961ISG5-F1
#
_entry.id   AF-A0A961ISG5-F1
#
_cell.length_a   1.000
_cell.length_b   1.000
_cell.length_c   1.000
_cell.angle_alpha   90.00
_cell.angle_beta   90.00
_cell.angle_gamma   90.00
#
_symmetry.space_group_name_H-M   'P 1'
#
loop_
_entity.id
_entity.type
_entity.pdbx_description
1 polymer ?
#
loop_
_entity_poly.entity_id
_entity_poly.type
_entity_poly.pdbx_seq_one_letter_code
_entity_poly.pdbx_strand_id
1 'polypeptide(L)' 'PLGRLAEILAAVVVMVIYAEFLDVAGFVIATTFATAYLTWRLGTHPLWSFVVGVCTAVGIYVIFRLILGLSLAQGPLGF' A
#
# COMPACT_ATOMS: atom_id res chain seq x y z
N PRO A 1 8.54 -26.12 2.95
CA PRO A 1 9.58 -25.04 2.90
C PRO A 1 9.48 -24.16 1.64
N LEU A 2 9.35 -24.73 0.44
CA LEU A 2 9.25 -23.96 -0.82
C LEU A 2 8.04 -23.00 -0.89
N GLY A 3 6.87 -23.41 -0.38
CA GLY A 3 5.67 -22.55 -0.42
C GLY A 3 5.82 -21.22 0.34
N ARG A 4 6.50 -21.25 1.49
CA ARG A 4 6.75 -20.04 2.30
C ARG A 4 7.77 -19.10 1.63
N LEU A 5 8.75 -19.66 0.91
CA LEU A 5 9.70 -18.86 0.10
C LEU A 5 8.99 -18.19 -1.09
N ALA A 6 8.05 -18.88 -1.74
CA ALA A 6 7.26 -18.32 -2.82
C ALA A 6 6.36 -17.16 -2.35
N GLU A 7 5.78 -17.26 -1.14
CA GLU A 7 5.01 -16.17 -0.53
C GLU A 7 5.86 -14.93 -0.26
N ILE A 8 7.08 -15.14 0.27
CA ILE A 8 8.01 -14.04 0.53
C ILE A 8 8.42 -13.39 -0.80
N LEU A 9 8.76 -14.18 -1.82
CA LEU A 9 9.07 -13.66 -3.15
C LEU A 9 7.90 -12.87 -3.75
N ALA A 10 6.67 -13.36 -3.58
CA ALA A 10 5.48 -12.64 -4.03
C ALA A 10 5.33 -11.30 -3.29
N ALA A 11 5.52 -11.26 -1.97
CA ALA A 11 5.50 -10.02 -1.20
C ALA A 11 6.61 -9.04 -1.65
N VAL A 12 7.81 -9.54 -1.94
CA VAL A 12 8.92 -8.73 -2.48
C VAL A 12 8.52 -8.11 -3.81
N VAL A 13 7.95 -8.89 -4.74
CA VAL A 13 7.50 -8.38 -6.04
C VAL A 13 6.42 -7.30 -5.86
N VAL A 14 5.48 -7.48 -4.93
CA VAL A 14 4.47 -6.46 -4.62
C VAL A 14 5.12 -5.18 -4.08
N MET A 15 6.14 -5.28 -3.24
CA MET A 15 6.86 -4.11 -2.74
C MET A 15 7.67 -3.39 -3.82
N VAL A 16 8.22 -4.13 -4.79
CA VAL A 16 8.88 -3.53 -5.98
C VAL A 16 7.85 -2.77 -6.82
N ILE A 17 6.70 -3.39 -7.11
CA ILE A 17 5.61 -2.74 -7.84
C ILE A 17 5.12 -1.49 -7.10
N TYR A 18 4.97 -1.56 -5.78
CA TYR A 18 4.59 -0.43 -4.93
C TYR A 18 5.57 0.74 -5.07
N ALA A 19 6.88 0.48 -5.11
CA ALA A 19 7.90 1.50 -5.25
C ALA A 19 7.85 2.21 -6.62
N GLU A 20 7.65 1.46 -7.71
CA GLU A 20 7.51 2.02 -9.05
C GLU A 20 6.20 2.79 -9.22
N PHE A 21 5.10 2.27 -8.66
CA PHE A 21 3.79 2.94 -8.69
C PHE A 21 3.69 4.15 -7.76
N LEU A 22 4.63 4.34 -6.85
CA LEU A 22 4.63 5.46 -5.93
C LEU A 22 4.73 6.80 -6.67
N ASP A 23 5.56 6.85 -7.73
CA ASP A 23 5.73 8.04 -8.58
C ASP A 23 4.51 8.24 -9.50
N VAL A 24 3.96 7.15 -10.05
CA VAL A 24 2.91 7.21 -11.07
C VAL A 24 1.48 7.26 -10.52
N ALA A 25 1.20 6.70 -9.34
CA ALA A 25 -0.15 6.65 -8.77
C ALA A 25 -0.27 7.41 -7.45
N GLY A 26 0.86 7.76 -6.82
CA GLY A 26 0.89 8.46 -5.55
C GLY A 26 0.69 7.54 -4.34
N PHE A 27 1.01 8.09 -3.18
CA PHE A 27 1.08 7.33 -1.93
C PHE A 27 -0.22 6.60 -1.57
N VAL A 28 -1.37 7.27 -1.61
CA VAL A 28 -2.63 6.68 -1.12
C VAL A 28 -3.05 5.47 -1.96
N ILE A 29 -2.99 5.60 -3.29
CA ILE A 29 -3.39 4.53 -4.21
C ILE A 29 -2.40 3.37 -4.12
N ALA A 30 -1.10 3.65 -4.23
CA ALA A 30 -0.06 2.61 -4.16
C ALA A 30 -0.13 1.86 -2.82
N THR A 31 -0.27 2.59 -1.71
CA THR A 31 -0.31 1.99 -0.36
C THR A 31 -1.59 1.18 -0.15
N THR A 32 -2.73 1.64 -0.67
CA THR A 32 -4.00 0.90 -0.60
C THR A 32 -3.86 -0.48 -1.23
N PHE A 33 -3.32 -0.57 -2.46
CA PHE A 33 -3.16 -1.85 -3.14
C PHE A 33 -2.12 -2.75 -2.48
N ALA A 34 -0.98 -2.19 -2.07
CA ALA A 34 0.07 -2.94 -1.38
C ALA A 34 -0.44 -3.54 -0.06
N THR A 35 -1.09 -2.73 0.77
CA THR A 35 -1.64 -3.17 2.06
C THR A 35 -2.83 -4.12 1.89
N ALA A 36 -3.70 -3.90 0.91
CA ALA A 36 -4.80 -4.83 0.61
C ALA A 36 -4.28 -6.20 0.19
N TYR A 37 -3.23 -6.27 -0.63
CA TYR A 37 -2.63 -7.55 -1.03
C TYR A 37 -2.00 -8.27 0.17
N LEU A 38 -1.20 -7.55 0.98
CA LEU A 38 -0.51 -8.14 2.13
C LEU A 38 -1.50 -8.62 3.20
N THR A 39 -2.54 -7.86 3.49
CA THR A 39 -3.57 -8.24 4.48
C THR A 39 -4.43 -9.40 4.01
N TRP A 40 -4.71 -9.49 2.70
CA TRP A 40 -5.35 -10.67 2.12
C TRP A 40 -4.47 -11.91 2.27
N ARG A 41 -3.16 -11.79 2.06
CA ARG A 41 -2.23 -12.91 2.25
C ARG A 41 -2.14 -13.38 3.71
N LEU A 42 -2.42 -12.51 4.67
CA LEU A 42 -2.50 -12.85 6.09
C LEU A 42 -3.83 -13.51 6.51
N GLY A 43 -4.78 -13.71 5.58
CA GLY A 43 -6.04 -14.40 5.83
C GLY A 43 -7.26 -13.48 6.00
N THR A 44 -7.12 -12.19 5.73
CA THR A 44 -8.25 -11.25 5.75
C THR A 44 -9.14 -11.47 4.53
N HIS A 45 -10.47 -11.36 4.68
CA HIS A 45 -11.38 -11.47 3.54
C HIS A 45 -11.04 -10.40 2.47
N PRO A 46 -11.09 -10.70 1.16
CA PRO A 46 -10.61 -9.77 0.11
C PRO A 46 -11.24 -8.35 0.18
N LEU A 47 -12.55 -8.28 0.43
CA LEU A 47 -13.27 -7.00 0.57
C LEU A 47 -12.81 -6.22 1.80
N TRP A 48 -12.61 -6.90 2.92
CA TRP A 48 -12.13 -6.27 4.15
C TRP A 48 -10.67 -5.82 4.04
N SER A 49 -9.85 -6.57 3.31
CA SER A 49 -8.46 -6.23 3.03
C SER A 49 -8.35 -4.90 2.28
N PHE A 50 -9.26 -4.65 1.33
CA PHE A 50 -9.33 -3.37 0.62
C PHE A 50 -9.74 -2.22 1.54
N VAL A 51 -10.77 -2.41 2.38
CA VAL A 51 -11.21 -1.39 3.35
C VAL A 51 -10.09 -1.04 4.33
N VAL A 52 -9.40 -2.06 4.87
CA VAL A 52 -8.24 -1.86 5.75
C VAL A 52 -7.16 -1.08 5.01
N GLY A 53 -6.84 -1.45 3.77
CA GLY A 53 -5.82 -0.77 2.99
C GLY A 53 -6.13 0.71 2.72
N VAL A 54 -7.38 1.03 2.36
CA VAL A 54 -7.84 2.42 2.18
C VAL A 54 -7.74 3.18 3.50
N CYS A 55 -8.27 2.63 4.60
CA CYS A 55 -8.26 3.28 5.91
C CYS A 55 -6.82 3.55 6.41
N THR A 56 -5.92 2.57 6.26
CA THR A 56 -4.52 2.72 6.65
C THR A 56 -3.80 3.75 5.79
N ALA A 57 -3.96 3.68 4.46
CA ALA A 57 -3.32 4.61 3.54
C ALA A 57 -3.77 6.06 3.78
N VAL A 58 -5.07 6.28 3.93
CA VAL A 58 -5.65 7.60 4.22
C VAL A 58 -5.22 8.08 5.62
N GLY A 59 -5.27 7.22 6.63
CA GLY A 59 -4.86 7.58 7.99
C GLY A 59 -3.41 8.05 8.08
N ILE A 60 -2.48 7.32 7.48
CA ILE A 60 -1.07 7.70 7.44
C ILE A 60 -0.87 8.97 6.61
N TYR A 61 -1.55 9.08 5.46
CA TYR A 61 -1.48 10.28 4.62
C TYR A 61 -1.93 11.54 5.37
N VAL A 62 -3.05 11.46 6.09
CA VAL A 62 -3.58 12.54 6.93
C VAL A 62 -2.56 12.95 7.99
N ILE A 63 -1.99 11.98 8.72
CA ILE A 63 -0.98 12.26 9.74
C ILE A 63 0.24 12.93 9.12
N PHE A 64 0.78 12.39 8.03
CA PHE A 64 1.99 12.92 7.45
C PHE A 64 1.80 14.29 6.76
N ARG A 65 0.67 14.49 6.07
CA ARG A 65 0.36 15.75 5.39
C ARG A 65 -0.05 16.85 6.37
N LEU A 66 -0.93 16.56 7.33
CA LEU A 66 -1.54 17.57 8.20
C LEU A 66 -0.79 17.77 9.52
N ILE A 67 -0.25 16.70 10.11
CA ILE A 67 0.42 16.78 11.41
C ILE A 67 1.91 17.06 11.22
N LEU A 68 2.56 16.35 10.28
CA LEU A 68 4.01 16.47 10.06
C LEU A 68 4.38 17.46 8.94
N GLY A 69 3.40 17.93 8.15
CA GLY A 69 3.63 18.87 7.05
C GLY A 69 4.54 18.32 5.93
N LEU A 70 4.64 16.99 5.81
CA LEU A 70 5.54 16.35 4.84
C LEU A 70 4.88 16.26 3.46
N SER A 71 5.67 16.54 2.42
CA SER A 71 5.30 16.29 1.02
C SER A 71 5.53 14.80 0.71
N LEU A 72 4.46 14.02 0.70
CA LEU A 72 4.48 12.65 0.19
C LEU A 72 4.30 12.66 -1.31
N ALA A 73 4.80 11.64 -2.01
CA ALA A 73 4.61 11.48 -3.45
C ALA A 73 3.13 11.57 -3.81
N GLN A 74 2.79 12.64 -4.53
CA GLN A 74 1.44 12.93 -4.95
C GLN A 74 1.31 12.48 -6.38
N GLY A 75 0.45 11.48 -6.57
CA GLY A 75 0.21 10.93 -7.89
C GLY A 75 -0.50 11.93 -8.80
N PRO A 76 -0.92 11.49 -10.00
CA PRO A 76 -1.49 12.31 -11.07
C PRO A 76 -2.76 13.09 -10.70
N LEU A 77 -3.30 12.90 -9.50
CA LEU A 77 -4.49 13.56 -8.96
C LEU A 77 -4.22 14.34 -7.64
N GLY A 78 -2.98 14.77 -7.33
CA GLY A 78 -2.72 15.51 -6.09
C GLY A 78 -1.63 16.58 -6.15
N PHE A 79 -2.01 17.80 -5.80
CA PHE A 79 -1.16 18.91 -5.30
C PHE A 79 -0.86 18.77 -3.82
#